data_AF-K1WDS8-F1
#
_entry.id   AF-K1WDS8-F1
#
_cell.length_a   1.000
_cell.length_b   1.000
_cell.length_c   1.000
_cell.angle_alpha   90.00
_cell.angle_beta   90.00
_cell.angle_gamma   90.00
#
_symmetry.space_group_name_H-M   'P 1'
#
loop_
_entity.id
_entity.type
_entity.pdbx_description
1 polymer ?
#
loop_
_entity_poly.entity_id
_entity_poly.type
_entity_poly.pdbx_seq_one_letter_code
_entity_poly.pdbx_strand_id
1 'polypeptide(L)'
;MSEVETTIPISDSDKWTEGDFTIICSDGVRFKVPSRTLLYHSDVLANASELSGNSDKVLQFSDPDLEQSLTGDLFLELAVNAKLTIPAAGSDHELAKKLLAFVDFLQKYDCKPLWRHLHLACAEQLSKGKLRPQVAFVVGSAARDIDMCAIALGKMCENRRLPLKTVNGLRHLCDADPGTFSLELWNLISHEHAWAYCVAFRDCLTSADHCDESMRPHGLGSHFKATISRLPRS
;
A
#
# COMPACT_ATOMS: atom_id res chain seq x y z
N MET A 1 14.22 -38.39 6.34
CA MET A 1 13.38 -37.83 7.42
C MET A 1 12.13 -37.32 6.73
N SER A 2 11.00 -37.97 6.95
CA SER A 2 9.73 -37.59 6.33
C SER A 2 9.21 -36.36 7.07
N GLU A 3 9.13 -35.22 6.40
CA GLU A 3 8.47 -34.04 6.95
C GLU A 3 6.98 -34.37 7.15
N VAL A 4 6.50 -34.19 8.37
CA VAL A 4 5.08 -34.37 8.69
C VAL A 4 4.35 -33.17 8.09
N GLU A 5 3.69 -33.40 6.95
CA GLU A 5 2.84 -32.43 6.28
C GLU A 5 1.69 -32.04 7.23
N THR A 6 1.82 -30.88 7.87
CA THR A 6 0.83 -30.40 8.82
C THR A 6 -0.28 -29.75 8.01
N THR A 7 -1.40 -30.45 7.88
CA THR A 7 -2.56 -29.92 7.15
C THR A 7 -3.23 -28.81 7.97
N ILE A 8 -3.22 -27.59 7.45
CA ILE A 8 -3.90 -26.44 8.07
C ILE A 8 -5.42 -26.67 7.91
N PRO A 9 -6.22 -26.59 8.99
CA PRO A 9 -7.66 -26.75 8.89
C PRO A 9 -8.27 -25.64 8.03
N ILE A 10 -9.14 -26.03 7.10
CA ILE A 10 -9.81 -25.07 6.21
C ILE A 10 -11.02 -24.46 6.91
N SER A 11 -11.12 -23.14 6.89
CA SER A 11 -12.28 -22.37 7.38
C SER A 11 -12.86 -21.50 6.26
N ASP A 12 -14.16 -21.19 6.30
CA ASP A 12 -14.79 -20.33 5.29
C ASP A 12 -14.69 -18.85 5.68
N SER A 13 -14.52 -17.98 4.68
CA SER A 13 -14.64 -16.53 4.84
C SER A 13 -16.07 -16.14 5.25
N ASP A 14 -16.21 -15.23 6.21
CA ASP A 14 -17.53 -14.72 6.64
C ASP A 14 -18.23 -13.86 5.56
N LYS A 15 -17.46 -13.29 4.62
CA LYS A 15 -17.97 -12.34 3.61
C LYS A 15 -18.13 -12.96 2.23
N TRP A 16 -17.20 -13.84 1.86
CA TRP A 16 -17.07 -14.35 0.49
C TRP A 16 -17.43 -15.82 0.44
N THR A 17 -18.72 -16.12 0.50
CA THR A 17 -19.25 -17.49 0.58
C THR A 17 -19.96 -17.96 -0.69
N GLU A 18 -20.08 -17.10 -1.71
CA GLU A 18 -20.87 -17.35 -2.92
C GLU A 18 -20.05 -17.19 -4.20
N GLY A 19 -20.07 -18.21 -5.05
CA GLY A 19 -19.36 -18.18 -6.33
C GLY A 19 -19.06 -19.56 -6.90
N ASP A 20 -18.61 -19.59 -8.16
CA ASP A 20 -18.17 -20.78 -8.88
C ASP A 20 -16.65 -21.02 -8.80
N PHE A 21 -15.91 -20.10 -8.16
CA PHE A 21 -14.47 -20.20 -7.98
C PHE A 21 -14.12 -20.22 -6.50
N THR A 22 -13.26 -21.16 -6.11
CA THR A 22 -12.76 -21.31 -4.75
C THR A 22 -11.30 -20.89 -4.66
N ILE A 23 -10.98 -19.95 -3.79
CA ILE A 23 -9.61 -19.61 -3.40
C ILE A 23 -9.38 -20.13 -1.97
N ILE A 24 -8.26 -20.81 -1.73
CA ILE A 24 -7.82 -21.20 -0.38
C ILE A 24 -6.51 -20.48 -0.11
N CYS A 25 -6.52 -19.56 0.85
CA CYS A 25 -5.33 -18.80 1.27
C CYS A 25 -4.34 -19.69 2.02
N SER A 26 -3.09 -19.21 2.15
CA SER A 26 -2.00 -19.93 2.81
C SER A 26 -2.25 -20.23 4.30
N ASP A 27 -3.13 -19.45 4.94
CA ASP A 27 -3.60 -19.61 6.32
C ASP A 27 -4.88 -20.47 6.44
N GLY A 28 -5.31 -21.12 5.37
CA GLY A 28 -6.44 -22.06 5.36
C GLY A 28 -7.81 -21.41 5.25
N VAL A 29 -7.92 -20.10 5.02
CA VAL A 29 -9.22 -19.46 4.80
C VAL A 29 -9.66 -19.65 3.34
N ARG A 30 -10.90 -20.11 3.16
CA ARG A 30 -11.53 -20.38 1.88
C ARG A 30 -12.49 -19.26 1.51
N PHE A 31 -12.31 -18.73 0.30
CA PHE A 31 -13.17 -17.73 -0.32
C PHE A 31 -13.89 -18.38 -1.50
N LYS A 32 -15.21 -18.19 -1.59
CA LYS A 32 -16.01 -18.51 -2.76
C LYS A 32 -16.44 -17.22 -3.43
N VAL A 33 -16.08 -17.07 -4.70
CA VAL A 33 -16.30 -15.83 -5.46
C VAL A 33 -16.66 -16.14 -6.92
N PRO A 34 -17.38 -15.23 -7.62
CA PRO A 34 -17.62 -15.39 -9.04
C PRO A 34 -16.30 -15.35 -9.82
N SER A 35 -16.03 -16.38 -10.63
CA SER A 35 -14.82 -16.51 -11.44
C SER A 35 -14.57 -15.26 -12.29
N ARG A 36 -15.62 -14.72 -12.92
CA ARG A 36 -15.55 -13.48 -13.71
C ARG A 36 -14.82 -12.32 -13.03
N THR A 37 -14.92 -12.20 -11.70
CA THR A 37 -14.24 -11.13 -10.94
C THR A 37 -12.73 -11.36 -10.95
N LEU A 38 -12.29 -12.58 -10.66
CA LEU A 38 -10.87 -12.93 -10.61
C LEU A 38 -10.24 -12.85 -11.99
N LEU A 39 -10.87 -13.51 -12.98
CA LEU A 39 -10.34 -13.67 -14.33
C LEU A 39 -10.27 -12.33 -15.08
N TYR A 40 -11.15 -11.38 -14.76
CA TYR A 40 -11.12 -10.04 -15.36
C TYR A 40 -9.96 -9.19 -14.83
N HIS A 41 -9.56 -9.41 -13.58
CA HIS A 41 -8.56 -8.56 -12.93
C HIS A 41 -7.14 -9.12 -13.00
N SER A 42 -6.94 -10.39 -13.34
CA SER A 42 -5.63 -11.03 -13.41
C SER A 42 -5.56 -12.09 -14.50
N ASP A 43 -4.68 -11.86 -15.49
CA ASP A 43 -4.37 -12.86 -16.52
C ASP A 43 -3.67 -14.09 -15.92
N VAL A 44 -2.89 -13.91 -14.85
CA VAL A 44 -2.21 -15.01 -14.14
C VAL A 44 -3.24 -15.95 -13.51
N LEU A 45 -4.23 -15.40 -12.80
CA LEU A 45 -5.32 -16.18 -12.23
C LEU A 45 -6.20 -16.80 -13.32
N ALA A 46 -6.38 -16.09 -14.45
CA ALA A 46 -7.10 -16.63 -15.60
C ALA A 46 -6.43 -17.88 -16.17
N ASN A 47 -5.14 -17.78 -16.50
CA ASN A 47 -4.36 -18.90 -17.02
C ASN A 47 -4.29 -20.05 -16.01
N ALA A 48 -4.11 -19.77 -14.72
CA ALA A 48 -4.10 -20.78 -13.68
C ALA A 48 -5.43 -21.56 -13.63
N SER A 49 -6.55 -20.87 -13.84
CA SER A 49 -7.87 -21.51 -13.89
C SER A 49 -8.05 -22.41 -15.11
N GLU A 50 -7.54 -22.01 -16.27
CA GLU A 50 -7.67 -22.81 -17.50
C GLU A 50 -6.91 -24.13 -17.41
N LEU A 51 -5.78 -24.14 -16.71
CA LEU A 51 -4.98 -25.35 -16.46
C LEU A 51 -5.70 -26.39 -15.58
N SER A 52 -6.70 -25.98 -14.80
CA SER A 52 -7.50 -26.90 -13.96
C SER A 52 -8.57 -27.69 -14.74
N GLY A 53 -8.79 -27.39 -16.03
CA GLY A 53 -9.70 -28.12 -16.90
C GLY A 53 -11.19 -28.00 -16.50
N ASN A 54 -11.98 -29.05 -16.71
CA ASN A 54 -13.41 -29.11 -16.37
C ASN A 54 -13.68 -29.46 -14.88
N SER A 55 -12.66 -29.46 -14.04
CA SER A 55 -12.80 -29.76 -12.61
C SER A 55 -13.31 -28.53 -11.83
N ASP A 56 -13.61 -28.72 -10.54
CA ASP A 56 -13.93 -27.59 -9.66
C ASP A 56 -12.80 -26.56 -9.70
N LYS A 57 -13.12 -25.29 -9.98
CA LYS A 57 -12.14 -24.20 -10.06
C LYS A 57 -11.64 -23.86 -8.66
N VAL A 58 -10.64 -24.61 -8.19
CA VAL A 58 -10.00 -24.43 -6.89
C VAL A 58 -8.57 -23.95 -7.10
N LEU A 59 -8.24 -22.80 -6.53
CA LEU A 59 -6.89 -22.27 -6.47
C LEU A 59 -6.44 -22.25 -5.01
N GLN A 60 -5.33 -22.91 -4.72
CA GLN A 60 -4.71 -22.88 -3.40
C GLN A 60 -3.43 -22.05 -3.46
N PHE A 61 -3.39 -21.05 -2.60
CA PHE A 61 -2.23 -20.22 -2.33
C PHE A 61 -1.33 -20.91 -1.32
N SER A 62 -0.02 -20.72 -1.48
CA SER A 62 1.03 -21.41 -0.73
C SER A 62 2.04 -20.47 -0.09
N ASP A 63 2.06 -19.20 -0.48
CA ASP A 63 2.98 -18.20 0.05
C ASP A 63 2.43 -17.60 1.37
N PRO A 64 3.02 -17.91 2.53
CA PRO A 64 2.52 -17.45 3.82
C PRO A 64 2.75 -15.96 4.05
N ASP A 65 3.63 -15.29 3.30
CA ASP A 65 3.95 -13.88 3.51
C ASP A 65 3.04 -12.97 2.67
N LEU A 66 2.67 -13.44 1.47
CA LEU A 66 1.88 -12.64 0.51
C LEU A 66 0.42 -13.08 0.41
N GLU A 67 0.14 -14.37 0.49
CA GLU A 67 -1.14 -14.95 0.08
C GLU A 67 -2.04 -15.37 1.26
N GLN A 68 -1.99 -14.59 2.35
CA GLN A 68 -2.85 -14.75 3.53
C GLN A 68 -4.29 -14.29 3.25
N SER A 69 -5.22 -14.73 4.10
CA SER A 69 -6.65 -14.34 4.03
C SER A 69 -6.89 -12.84 4.06
N LEU A 70 -6.11 -12.09 4.84
CA LEU A 70 -6.21 -10.63 4.88
C LEU A 70 -5.93 -10.01 3.51
N THR A 71 -4.89 -10.47 2.82
CA THR A 71 -4.56 -10.00 1.47
C THR A 71 -5.66 -10.39 0.48
N GLY A 72 -6.19 -11.61 0.60
CA GLY A 72 -7.35 -12.07 -0.18
C GLY A 72 -8.58 -11.18 0.00
N ASP A 73 -8.92 -10.81 1.25
CA ASP A 73 -10.05 -9.93 1.55
C ASP A 73 -9.85 -8.52 0.96
N LEU A 74 -8.64 -7.95 1.10
CA LEU A 74 -8.30 -6.65 0.50
C LEU A 74 -8.41 -6.67 -1.02
N PHE A 75 -7.92 -7.74 -1.66
CA PHE A 75 -8.02 -7.94 -3.10
C PHE A 75 -9.47 -8.01 -3.57
N LEU A 76 -10.30 -8.82 -2.90
CA LEU A 76 -11.71 -8.99 -3.27
C LEU A 76 -12.56 -7.74 -3.01
N GLU A 77 -12.33 -7.04 -1.89
CA GLU A 77 -12.98 -5.76 -1.61
C GLU A 77 -12.63 -4.71 -2.68
N LEU A 78 -11.36 -4.65 -3.11
CA LEU A 78 -10.94 -3.73 -4.15
C LEU A 78 -11.50 -4.11 -5.52
N ALA A 79 -11.51 -5.40 -5.86
CA ALA A 79 -11.99 -5.91 -7.13
C ALA A 79 -13.50 -5.75 -7.29
N VAL A 80 -14.28 -6.07 -6.25
CA VAL A 80 -15.74 -6.08 -6.33
C VAL A 80 -16.34 -4.72 -5.99
N ASN A 81 -15.82 -4.06 -4.95
CA ASN A 81 -16.43 -2.85 -4.41
C ASN A 81 -15.67 -1.57 -4.75
N ALA A 82 -14.49 -1.67 -5.40
CA ALA A 82 -13.58 -0.55 -5.62
C ALA A 82 -13.24 0.22 -4.33
N LYS A 83 -13.16 -0.51 -3.20
CA LYS A 83 -12.91 0.05 -1.86
C LYS A 83 -11.66 -0.58 -1.25
N LEU A 84 -10.93 0.23 -0.50
CA LEU A 84 -9.85 -0.22 0.36
C LEU A 84 -10.28 -0.05 1.83
N THR A 85 -10.48 -1.18 2.51
CA THR A 85 -10.70 -1.18 3.96
C THR A 85 -9.34 -1.17 4.65
N ILE A 86 -9.04 -0.13 5.42
CA ILE A 86 -7.78 -0.04 6.17
C ILE A 86 -7.78 -1.12 7.27
N PRO A 87 -6.84 -2.10 7.23
CA PRO A 87 -6.79 -3.14 8.25
C PRO A 87 -6.54 -2.56 9.64
N ALA A 88 -7.07 -3.23 10.67
CA ALA A 88 -6.64 -2.95 12.03
C ALA A 88 -5.15 -3.29 12.19
N ALA A 89 -4.39 -2.40 12.84
CA ALA A 89 -2.97 -2.56 13.10
C ALA A 89 -2.61 -1.89 14.43
N GLY A 90 -1.63 -2.45 15.15
CA GLY A 90 -1.15 -1.86 16.40
C GLY A 90 -0.21 -0.67 16.17
N SER A 91 0.38 -0.58 14.98
CA SER A 91 1.30 0.49 14.59
C SER A 91 1.23 0.81 13.09
N ASP A 92 1.83 1.93 12.69
CA ASP A 92 1.96 2.27 11.27
C ASP A 92 2.85 1.31 10.50
N HIS A 93 3.89 0.79 11.15
CA HIS A 93 4.78 -0.19 10.53
C HIS A 93 4.05 -1.49 10.19
N GLU A 94 3.25 -1.99 11.13
CA GLU A 94 2.40 -3.16 10.88
C GLU A 94 1.37 -2.90 9.78
N LEU A 95 0.74 -1.71 9.78
CA LEU A 95 -0.20 -1.34 8.73
C LEU A 95 0.48 -1.27 7.36
N ALA A 96 1.65 -0.63 7.28
CA ALA A 96 2.44 -0.54 6.07
C ALA A 96 2.80 -1.93 5.54
N LYS A 97 3.29 -2.84 6.39
CA LYS A 97 3.60 -4.23 5.98
C LYS A 97 2.39 -4.96 5.40
N LYS A 98 1.21 -4.84 6.01
CA LYS A 98 -0.02 -5.47 5.50
C LYS A 98 -0.41 -4.92 4.12
N LEU A 99 -0.31 -3.61 3.93
CA LEU A 99 -0.60 -2.97 2.64
C LEU A 99 0.48 -3.27 1.58
N LEU A 100 1.74 -3.44 1.99
CA LEU A 100 2.83 -3.85 1.10
C LEU A 100 2.65 -5.28 0.61
N ALA A 101 2.31 -6.22 1.50
CA ALA A 101 1.97 -7.59 1.09
C ALA A 101 0.83 -7.59 0.07
N PHE A 102 -0.15 -6.68 0.20
CA PHE A 102 -1.20 -6.50 -0.78
C PHE A 102 -0.70 -5.92 -2.12
N VAL A 103 0.18 -4.91 -2.11
CA VAL A 103 0.83 -4.38 -3.32
C VAL A 103 1.63 -5.47 -4.04
N ASP A 104 2.43 -6.24 -3.29
CA ASP A 104 3.23 -7.33 -3.82
C ASP A 104 2.35 -8.46 -4.39
N PHE A 105 1.21 -8.75 -3.75
CA PHE A 105 0.21 -9.67 -4.28
C PHE A 105 -0.35 -9.19 -5.63
N LEU A 106 -0.75 -7.91 -5.73
CA LEU A 106 -1.24 -7.35 -6.99
C LEU A 106 -0.17 -7.40 -8.09
N GLN A 107 1.10 -7.22 -7.74
CA GLN A 107 2.21 -7.34 -8.68
C GLN A 107 2.45 -8.80 -9.10
N LYS A 108 2.48 -9.73 -8.13
CA LYS A 108 2.71 -11.16 -8.36
C LYS A 108 1.69 -11.76 -9.33
N TYR A 109 0.43 -11.37 -9.19
CA TYR A 109 -0.67 -11.84 -10.03
C TYR A 109 -0.99 -10.92 -11.21
N ASP A 110 -0.12 -9.95 -11.51
CA ASP A 110 -0.28 -9.00 -12.63
C ASP A 110 -1.68 -8.35 -12.70
N CYS A 111 -2.16 -7.87 -11.55
CA CYS A 111 -3.50 -7.33 -11.39
C CYS A 111 -3.65 -5.89 -11.93
N LYS A 112 -3.22 -5.65 -13.19
CA LYS A 112 -3.07 -4.31 -13.77
C LYS A 112 -4.31 -3.40 -13.60
N PRO A 113 -5.54 -3.88 -13.85
CA PRO A 113 -6.73 -3.03 -13.73
C PRO A 113 -6.95 -2.47 -12.31
N LEU A 114 -6.47 -3.18 -11.28
CA LEU A 114 -6.69 -2.80 -9.88
C LEU A 114 -5.75 -1.71 -9.39
N TRP A 115 -4.62 -1.44 -10.06
CA TRP A 115 -3.71 -0.35 -9.64
C TRP A 115 -4.40 1.00 -9.61
N ARG A 116 -5.24 1.30 -10.60
CA ARG A 116 -6.01 2.55 -10.62
C ARG A 116 -7.02 2.61 -9.47
N HIS A 117 -7.68 1.49 -9.16
CA HIS A 117 -8.60 1.42 -8.02
C HIS A 117 -7.85 1.59 -6.71
N LEU A 118 -6.69 0.95 -6.54
CA LEU A 118 -5.84 1.11 -5.37
C LEU A 118 -5.44 2.58 -5.18
N HIS A 119 -4.98 3.24 -6.26
CA HIS A 119 -4.63 4.66 -6.22
C HIS A 119 -5.79 5.52 -5.70
N LEU A 120 -6.96 5.39 -6.32
CA LEU A 120 -8.15 6.16 -5.97
C LEU A 120 -8.64 5.85 -4.55
N ALA A 121 -8.63 4.58 -4.15
CA ALA A 121 -9.05 4.17 -2.82
C ALA A 121 -8.08 4.69 -1.75
N CYS A 122 -6.76 4.59 -1.95
CA CYS A 122 -5.77 5.18 -1.04
C CYS A 122 -5.94 6.70 -0.91
N ALA A 123 -6.13 7.42 -2.03
CA ALA A 123 -6.37 8.86 -2.03
C ALA A 123 -7.67 9.23 -1.26
N GLU A 124 -8.71 8.41 -1.39
CA GLU A 124 -9.95 8.57 -0.63
C GLU A 124 -9.72 8.34 0.87
N GLN A 125 -9.02 7.28 1.26
CA GLN A 125 -8.73 6.99 2.68
C GLN A 125 -7.83 8.05 3.32
N LEU A 126 -6.87 8.59 2.56
CA LEU A 126 -6.06 9.75 2.96
C LEU A 126 -6.92 10.98 3.20
N SER A 127 -7.82 11.30 2.27
CA SER A 127 -8.71 12.46 2.37
C SER A 127 -9.68 12.35 3.55
N LYS A 128 -10.10 11.13 3.90
CA LYS A 128 -10.92 10.83 5.08
C LYS A 128 -10.13 10.78 6.40
N GLY A 129 -8.80 10.92 6.35
CA GLY A 129 -7.92 10.81 7.52
C GLY A 129 -7.84 9.39 8.11
N LYS A 130 -8.27 8.37 7.36
CA LYS A 130 -8.24 6.96 7.78
C LYS A 130 -6.91 6.29 7.48
N LEU A 131 -6.20 6.78 6.45
CA LEU A 131 -4.85 6.34 6.12
C LEU A 131 -3.88 7.47 6.47
N ARG A 132 -2.86 7.18 7.28
CA ARG A 132 -1.83 8.17 7.61
C ARG A 132 -0.96 8.47 6.37
N PRO A 133 -0.60 9.74 6.13
CA PRO A 133 0.22 10.12 4.98
C PRO A 133 1.55 9.36 4.89
N GLN A 134 2.22 9.08 6.01
CA GLN A 134 3.49 8.33 6.04
C GLN A 134 3.33 6.92 5.50
N VAL A 135 2.27 6.23 5.91
CA VAL A 135 1.93 4.89 5.42
C VAL A 135 1.57 4.94 3.94
N ALA A 136 0.78 5.92 3.50
CA ALA A 136 0.44 6.07 2.09
C ALA A 136 1.67 6.36 1.20
N PHE A 137 2.65 7.11 1.71
CA PHE A 137 3.90 7.32 0.99
C PHE A 137 4.69 6.02 0.79
N VAL A 138 4.78 5.18 1.84
CA VAL A 138 5.41 3.85 1.75
C VAL A 138 4.69 2.97 0.73
N VAL A 139 3.36 2.91 0.78
CA VAL A 139 2.54 2.15 -0.18
C VAL A 139 2.73 2.68 -1.61
N GLY A 140 2.69 3.99 -1.81
CA GLY A 140 2.94 4.62 -3.10
C GLY A 140 4.34 4.32 -3.63
N SER A 141 5.36 4.32 -2.75
CA SER A 141 6.74 4.03 -3.13
C SER A 141 6.91 2.60 -3.62
N ALA A 142 6.30 1.62 -2.93
CA ALA A 142 6.33 0.22 -3.34
C ALA A 142 5.54 -0.02 -4.64
N ALA A 143 4.37 0.61 -4.77
CA ALA A 143 3.56 0.56 -6.00
C ALA A 143 4.18 1.35 -7.17
N ARG A 144 5.32 2.04 -6.96
CA ARG A 144 5.94 2.98 -7.91
C ARG A 144 4.95 4.05 -8.40
N ASP A 145 4.01 4.40 -7.54
CA ASP A 145 2.98 5.40 -7.79
C ASP A 145 3.45 6.76 -7.30
N ILE A 146 4.10 7.47 -8.22
CA ILE A 146 4.67 8.80 -7.98
C ILE A 146 3.58 9.81 -7.58
N ASP A 147 2.37 9.67 -8.11
CA ASP A 147 1.25 10.56 -7.81
C ASP A 147 0.75 10.35 -6.38
N MET A 148 0.60 9.10 -5.94
CA MET A 148 0.26 8.77 -4.56
C MET A 148 1.31 9.28 -3.57
N CYS A 149 2.60 9.09 -3.87
CA CYS A 149 3.70 9.62 -3.05
C CYS A 149 3.61 11.14 -2.91
N ALA A 150 3.38 11.84 -4.01
CA ALA A 150 3.28 13.30 -3.99
C ALA A 150 2.05 13.81 -3.22
N ILE A 151 0.90 13.14 -3.35
CA ILE A 151 -0.31 13.45 -2.60
C ILE A 151 -0.06 13.23 -1.10
N ALA A 152 0.58 12.11 -0.73
CA ALA A 152 0.94 11.82 0.64
C ALA A 152 1.86 12.89 1.25
N LEU A 153 2.92 13.28 0.54
CA LEU A 153 3.81 14.37 0.97
C LEU A 153 3.07 15.71 1.13
N GLY A 154 2.17 16.04 0.21
CA GLY A 154 1.32 17.23 0.34
C GLY A 154 0.49 17.19 1.61
N LYS A 155 -0.14 16.05 1.90
CA LYS A 155 -0.97 15.84 3.10
C LYS A 155 -0.19 15.85 4.40
N MET A 156 1.04 15.34 4.43
CA MET A 156 1.89 15.41 5.63
C MET A 156 2.04 16.84 6.11
N CYS A 157 2.29 17.76 5.20
CA CYS A 157 2.54 19.12 5.60
C CYS A 157 1.28 19.98 5.82
N GLU A 158 0.13 19.54 5.33
CA GLU A 158 -1.16 20.10 5.74
C GLU A 158 -1.44 19.83 7.23
N ASN A 159 -0.89 18.73 7.76
CA ASN A 159 -1.06 18.35 9.15
C ASN A 159 -0.15 19.19 10.08
N ARG A 160 -0.70 19.44 11.28
CA ARG A 160 -0.19 20.35 12.30
C ARG A 160 1.30 20.15 12.55
N ARG A 161 2.05 21.26 12.63
CA ARG A 161 3.46 21.20 13.00
C ARG A 161 3.63 20.67 14.43
N LEU A 162 4.39 19.60 14.61
CA LEU A 162 4.69 19.04 15.93
C LEU A 162 5.59 20.02 16.71
N PRO A 163 5.18 20.46 17.92
CA PRO A 163 6.02 21.29 18.76
C PRO A 163 7.19 20.47 19.31
N LEU A 164 8.41 20.85 18.96
CA LEU A 164 9.66 20.29 19.48
C LEU A 164 10.39 21.31 20.32
N LYS A 165 10.56 21.00 21.61
CA LYS A 165 11.41 21.79 22.49
C LYS A 165 12.87 21.53 22.13
N THR A 166 13.51 22.54 21.53
CA THR A 166 14.96 22.57 21.34
C THR A 166 15.61 23.39 22.46
N VAL A 167 16.94 23.28 22.59
CA VAL A 167 17.73 24.09 23.54
C VAL A 167 17.50 25.60 23.36
N ASN A 168 17.14 26.01 22.14
CA ASN A 168 16.89 27.40 21.76
C ASN A 168 15.39 27.76 21.65
N GLY A 169 14.50 26.96 22.25
CA GLY A 169 13.05 27.20 22.26
C GLY A 169 12.23 26.18 21.46
N LEU A 170 10.93 26.40 21.33
CA LEU A 170 10.03 25.54 20.57
C LEU A 170 10.24 25.75 19.06
N ARG A 171 10.73 24.71 18.38
CA ARG A 171 10.68 24.61 16.92
C ARG A 171 9.52 23.73 16.53
N HIS A 172 8.88 24.06 15.43
CA HIS A 172 7.80 23.28 14.86
C HIS A 172 8.37 22.45 13.72
N LEU A 173 8.42 21.11 13.84
CA LEU A 173 8.81 20.27 12.71
C LEU A 173 7.60 20.00 11.81
N CYS A 174 7.88 19.96 10.52
CA CYS A 174 6.95 19.49 9.52
C CYS A 174 6.85 17.96 9.63
N ASP A 175 5.64 17.40 9.57
CA ASP A 175 5.45 15.93 9.54
C ASP A 175 6.03 15.29 8.25
N ALA A 176 6.37 16.11 7.25
CA ALA A 176 7.11 15.70 6.06
C ALA A 176 8.62 15.91 6.18
N ASP A 177 9.15 16.18 7.37
CA ASP A 177 10.59 16.09 7.59
C ASP A 177 10.98 14.60 7.56
N PRO A 178 11.91 14.17 6.68
CA PRO A 178 12.42 12.80 6.66
C PRO A 178 12.85 12.27 8.03
N GLY A 179 13.37 13.14 8.91
CA GLY A 179 13.78 12.78 10.28
C GLY A 179 12.62 12.44 11.22
N THR A 180 11.37 12.71 10.83
CA THR A 180 10.17 12.34 11.61
C THR A 180 9.63 10.95 11.29
N PHE A 181 10.10 10.33 10.20
CA PHE A 181 9.76 8.94 9.91
C PHE A 181 10.40 8.01 10.94
N SER A 182 9.66 7.00 11.39
CA SER A 182 10.28 5.91 12.14
C SER A 182 11.28 5.18 11.23
N LEU A 183 12.38 4.70 11.81
CA LEU A 183 13.38 3.93 11.07
C LEU A 183 12.76 2.71 10.38
N GLU A 184 11.77 2.09 11.03
CA GLU A 184 11.03 0.95 10.52
C GLU A 184 10.27 1.27 9.23
N LEU A 185 9.53 2.38 9.17
CA LEU A 185 8.83 2.82 7.97
C LEU A 185 9.82 3.28 6.89
N TRP A 186 10.90 3.96 7.28
CA TRP A 186 11.91 4.45 6.35
C TRP A 186 12.54 3.31 5.54
N ASN A 187 12.80 2.18 6.20
CA ASN A 187 13.37 0.99 5.57
C ASN A 187 12.43 0.29 4.57
N LEU A 188 11.15 0.66 4.55
CA LEU A 188 10.17 0.14 3.58
C LEU A 188 10.09 0.99 2.30
N ILE A 189 10.70 2.18 2.28
CA ILE A 189 10.69 3.08 1.13
C ILE A 189 11.78 2.65 0.15
N SER A 190 11.48 2.60 -1.15
CA SER A 190 12.49 2.30 -2.15
C SER A 190 13.58 3.38 -2.16
N HIS A 191 14.83 2.98 -2.40
CA HIS A 191 15.97 3.91 -2.32
C HIS A 191 15.82 5.15 -3.23
N GLU A 192 15.24 4.97 -4.41
CA GLU A 192 14.98 6.06 -5.37
C GLU A 192 13.98 7.08 -4.80
N HIS A 193 12.90 6.60 -4.19
CA HIS A 193 11.87 7.45 -3.60
C HIS A 193 12.35 8.10 -2.31
N ALA A 194 13.11 7.39 -1.47
CA ALA A 194 13.73 7.95 -0.28
C ALA A 194 14.72 9.07 -0.63
N TRP A 195 15.56 8.87 -1.65
CA TRP A 195 16.47 9.90 -2.15
C TRP A 195 15.69 11.11 -2.69
N ALA A 196 14.69 10.88 -3.56
CA ALA A 196 13.89 11.96 -4.15
C ALA A 196 13.13 12.76 -3.09
N TYR A 197 12.64 12.09 -2.04
CA TYR A 197 12.03 12.74 -0.88
C TYR A 197 13.02 13.64 -0.15
N CYS A 198 14.20 13.13 0.24
CA CYS A 198 15.22 13.94 0.90
C CYS A 198 15.65 15.16 0.08
N VAL A 199 15.83 15.01 -1.23
CA VAL A 199 16.19 16.11 -2.13
C VAL A 199 15.07 17.12 -2.25
N ALA A 200 13.83 16.66 -2.48
CA ALA A 200 12.67 17.55 -2.56
C ALA A 200 12.45 18.33 -1.26
N PHE A 201 12.63 17.68 -0.11
CA PHE A 201 12.52 18.32 1.20
C PHE A 201 13.59 19.39 1.40
N ARG A 202 14.87 19.08 1.12
CA ARG A 202 15.97 20.05 1.18
C ARG A 202 15.73 21.25 0.27
N ASP A 203 15.30 21.00 -0.97
CA ASP A 203 15.05 22.06 -1.95
C ASP A 203 13.84 22.93 -1.56
N CYS A 204 12.90 22.40 -0.75
CA CYS A 204 11.85 23.20 -0.13
C CYS A 204 12.34 23.94 1.13
N LEU A 205 13.25 23.39 1.93
CA LEU A 205 13.79 24.05 3.14
C LEU A 205 14.59 25.33 2.87
N THR A 206 15.18 25.47 1.68
CA THR A 206 15.87 26.71 1.29
C THR A 206 14.89 27.83 0.93
N SER A 207 13.62 27.51 0.67
CA SER A 207 12.56 28.50 0.66
C SER A 207 12.23 28.88 2.10
N ALA A 208 12.10 30.17 2.40
CA ALA A 208 11.73 30.67 3.73
C ALA A 208 10.34 30.17 4.22
N ASP A 209 9.66 29.35 3.40
CA ASP A 209 8.23 29.05 3.46
C ASP A 209 7.87 27.95 4.48
N HIS A 210 8.82 27.14 4.96
CA HIS A 210 8.49 26.09 5.94
C HIS A 210 8.20 26.63 7.34
N CYS A 211 8.71 27.81 7.66
CA CYS A 211 8.54 28.44 8.99
C CYS A 211 7.49 29.54 8.99
N ASP A 212 7.21 30.17 7.85
CA ASP A 212 6.26 31.29 7.79
C ASP A 212 4.80 30.79 7.91
N GLU A 213 3.98 31.53 8.66
CA GLU A 213 2.59 31.18 8.99
C GLU A 213 1.62 31.42 7.82
N SER A 214 2.09 32.02 6.72
CA SER A 214 1.26 32.31 5.55
C SER A 214 0.99 31.07 4.69
N MET A 215 0.35 30.04 5.27
CA MET A 215 -0.56 29.01 4.72
C MET A 215 -0.49 28.57 3.24
N ARG A 216 0.62 28.77 2.52
CA ARG A 216 0.73 28.26 1.15
C ARG A 216 1.11 26.78 1.23
N PRO A 217 0.37 25.87 0.59
CA PRO A 217 0.81 24.50 0.47
C PRO A 217 2.19 24.51 -0.21
N HIS A 218 3.22 24.08 0.51
CA HIS A 218 4.58 24.02 -0.01
C HIS A 218 4.58 23.00 -1.15
N GLY A 219 5.30 23.30 -2.22
CA GLY A 219 5.33 22.50 -3.45
C GLY A 219 6.01 21.14 -3.31
N LEU A 220 6.15 20.57 -2.10
CA LEU A 220 6.95 19.39 -1.81
C LEU A 220 6.59 18.19 -2.70
N GLY A 221 5.29 17.92 -2.88
CA GLY A 221 4.84 16.88 -3.82
C GLY A 221 5.26 17.15 -5.26
N SER A 222 5.19 18.41 -5.71
CA SER A 222 5.64 18.82 -7.05
C SER A 222 7.17 18.72 -7.21
N HIS A 223 7.93 19.13 -6.19
CA HIS A 223 9.39 18.99 -6.17
C HIS A 223 9.80 17.51 -6.16
N PHE A 224 9.09 16.67 -5.41
CA PHE A 224 9.28 15.23 -5.42
C PHE A 224 9.08 14.64 -6.82
N LYS A 225 7.95 14.94 -7.46
CA LYS A 225 7.66 14.52 -8.85
C LYS A 225 8.75 14.96 -9.83
N ALA A 226 9.17 16.22 -9.76
CA ALA A 226 10.22 16.76 -10.61
C ALA A 226 11.56 16.07 -10.38
N THR A 227 11.87 15.73 -9.12
CA THR A 227 13.13 15.09 -8.73
C THR A 227 13.18 13.63 -9.17
N ILE A 228 12.15 12.84 -8.86
CA ILE A 228 12.10 11.41 -9.22
C ILE A 228 12.10 11.22 -10.74
N SER A 229 11.48 12.15 -11.49
CA SER A 229 11.45 12.09 -12.97
C SER A 229 12.81 12.31 -13.63
N ARG A 230 13.82 12.79 -12.89
CA ARG A 230 15.20 12.95 -13.39
C ARG A 230 16.04 11.69 -13.27
N LEU A 231 15.58 10.70 -12.50
CA LEU A 231 16.28 9.42 -12.39
C LEU A 231 16.14 8.63 -13.70
N PRO A 232 17.19 7.94 -14.14
CA PRO A 232 17.09 7.02 -15.26
C PRO A 232 16.07 5.93 -14.93
N ARG A 233 15.16 5.64 -15.87
CA ARG A 233 14.24 4.51 -15.74
C ARG A 233 15.06 3.22 -15.88
N SER A 234 15.15 2.45 -14.80
CA SER A 234 15.75 1.13 -14.77
C SER A 234 14.91 0.09 -15.51
#